data_AF-A0A7R9VQP5-F1
#
_entry.id   AF-A0A7R9VQP5-F1
#
_cell.length_a   1.000
_cell.length_b   1.000
_cell.length_c   1.000
_cell.angle_alpha   90.00
_cell.angle_beta   90.00
_cell.angle_gamma   90.00
#
_symmetry.space_group_name_H-M   'P 1'
#
loop_
_entity.id
_entity.type
_entity.pdbx_description
1 polymer ?
#
loop_
_entity_poly.entity_id
_entity_poly.type
_entity_poly.pdbx_seq_one_letter_code
_entity_poly.pdbx_strand_id
1 'polypeptide(L)'
;EMEGRIAHDGHLFANEQWGFIEKKQETVLGTIGDKLPDYMPQISPTRVTVTEWPHKVATEHPPRYNKKLVPKYDPIEGRIPIISMGRYGTILEKDRPSDDAFKAMLGSANTIIRMALQDLGPVCLPGTKVALPGCTWPKEYLSILGKVLWEKGVDVEILLSNPGSIPGGLSPTEACYGNGWSCVDVAAEIIKRIKKQFPDAEDDDLRKKVEENLRVCFIREER
;
A
#
# COMPACT_ATOMS: atom_id res chain seq x y z
N GLU A 1 -19.99 -6.26 16.83
CA GLU A 1 -19.32 -6.06 15.53
C GLU A 1 -18.46 -4.82 15.61
N MET A 2 -17.45 -4.69 14.74
CA MET A 2 -16.76 -3.41 14.59
C MET A 2 -17.72 -2.40 13.96
N GLU A 3 -17.77 -1.18 14.49
CA GLU A 3 -18.70 -0.15 14.04
C GLU A 3 -17.99 0.97 13.27
N GLY A 4 -18.77 1.75 12.53
CA GLY A 4 -18.27 2.90 11.77
C GLY A 4 -17.81 2.55 10.35
N ARG A 5 -17.30 3.56 9.65
CA ARG A 5 -17.06 3.48 8.19
C ARG A 5 -15.87 2.61 7.80
N ILE A 6 -14.83 2.58 8.61
CA ILE A 6 -13.68 1.69 8.38
C ILE A 6 -14.13 0.23 8.49
N ALA A 7 -14.99 -0.08 9.46
CA ALA A 7 -15.60 -1.40 9.58
C ALA A 7 -16.49 -1.71 8.37
N HIS A 8 -17.27 -0.73 7.89
CA HIS A 8 -18.08 -0.88 6.67
C HIS A 8 -17.23 -1.29 5.46
N ASP A 9 -16.15 -0.57 5.17
CA ASP A 9 -15.27 -0.88 4.03
C ASP A 9 -14.65 -2.27 4.18
N GLY A 10 -14.27 -2.66 5.40
CA GLY A 10 -13.81 -4.01 5.72
C GLY A 10 -14.88 -5.07 5.43
N HIS A 11 -16.13 -4.82 5.80
CA HIS A 11 -17.24 -5.72 5.52
C HIS A 11 -17.59 -5.81 4.03
N LEU A 12 -17.52 -4.68 3.30
CA LEU A 12 -17.69 -4.67 1.84
C LEU A 12 -16.61 -5.51 1.17
N PHE A 13 -15.36 -5.34 1.58
CA PHE A 13 -14.25 -6.12 1.06
C PHE A 13 -14.41 -7.62 1.37
N ALA A 14 -14.76 -7.98 2.60
CA ALA A 14 -15.03 -9.36 2.99
C ALA A 14 -16.16 -9.98 2.15
N ASN A 15 -17.23 -9.24 1.86
CA ASN A 15 -18.30 -9.72 0.96
C ASN A 15 -17.79 -10.07 -0.44
N GLU A 16 -16.91 -9.24 -1.02
CA GLU A 16 -16.33 -9.50 -2.34
C GLU A 16 -15.37 -10.70 -2.31
N GLN A 17 -14.61 -10.87 -1.22
CA GLN A 17 -13.79 -12.07 -1.01
C GLN A 17 -14.65 -13.34 -0.95
N TRP A 18 -15.72 -13.34 -0.15
CA TRP A 18 -16.63 -14.47 -0.07
C TRP A 18 -17.33 -14.75 -1.39
N GLY A 19 -17.77 -13.71 -2.11
CA GLY A 19 -18.34 -13.87 -3.44
C GLY A 19 -17.36 -14.46 -4.46
N PHE A 20 -16.07 -14.15 -4.35
CA PHE A 20 -15.04 -14.79 -5.17
C PHE A 20 -14.83 -16.27 -4.81
N ILE A 21 -14.79 -16.60 -3.52
CA ILE A 21 -14.67 -17.97 -3.01
C ILE A 21 -15.84 -18.83 -3.51
N GLU A 22 -17.07 -18.38 -3.28
CA GLU A 22 -18.30 -19.03 -3.74
C GLU A 22 -18.25 -19.28 -5.26
N LYS A 23 -17.95 -18.23 -6.05
CA LYS A 23 -17.86 -18.34 -7.51
C LYS A 23 -16.81 -19.36 -7.97
N LYS A 24 -15.72 -19.53 -7.23
CA LYS A 24 -14.66 -20.49 -7.59
C LYS A 24 -15.05 -21.92 -7.19
N GLN A 25 -15.68 -22.12 -6.04
CA GLN A 25 -16.17 -23.41 -5.56
C GLN A 25 -17.38 -23.93 -6.38
N GLU A 26 -18.24 -23.03 -6.88
CA GLU A 26 -19.41 -23.36 -7.71
C GLU A 26 -19.04 -23.91 -9.10
N THR A 27 -17.78 -23.83 -9.52
CA THR A 27 -17.36 -24.43 -10.79
C THR A 27 -17.19 -25.94 -10.67
N VAL A 28 -17.44 -26.69 -11.75
CA VAL A 28 -17.30 -28.16 -11.77
C VAL A 28 -15.90 -28.62 -11.30
N LEU A 29 -14.85 -27.91 -11.70
CA LEU A 29 -13.48 -28.17 -11.26
C LEU A 29 -13.22 -27.72 -9.82
N GLY A 30 -13.86 -26.63 -9.38
CA GLY A 30 -13.81 -26.15 -8.00
C GLY A 30 -14.43 -27.13 -7.01
N THR A 31 -15.62 -27.66 -7.31
CA THR A 31 -16.32 -28.65 -6.47
C THR A 31 -15.54 -29.97 -6.34
N ILE A 32 -14.83 -30.38 -7.41
CA ILE A 32 -13.94 -31.54 -7.36
C ILE A 32 -12.71 -31.20 -6.50
N GLY A 33 -12.10 -30.03 -6.73
CA GLY A 33 -10.92 -29.57 -6.00
C GLY A 33 -11.14 -29.41 -4.49
N ASP A 34 -12.34 -28.99 -4.08
CA ASP A 34 -12.70 -28.78 -2.67
C ASP A 34 -12.83 -30.09 -1.89
N LYS A 35 -13.15 -31.19 -2.58
CA LYS A 35 -13.26 -32.53 -2.00
C LYS A 35 -11.94 -33.28 -1.95
N LEU A 36 -10.87 -32.73 -2.53
CA LEU A 36 -9.54 -33.36 -2.49
C LEU A 36 -8.83 -32.98 -1.19
N PRO A 37 -8.15 -33.93 -0.52
CA PRO A 37 -7.35 -33.61 0.65
C PRO A 37 -6.31 -32.52 0.38
N ASP A 38 -6.01 -31.68 1.37
CA ASP A 38 -5.11 -30.52 1.27
C ASP A 38 -3.72 -30.86 0.73
N TYR A 39 -3.26 -32.09 0.95
CA TYR A 39 -1.95 -32.57 0.50
C TYR A 39 -1.90 -33.04 -0.96
N MET A 40 -3.04 -33.12 -1.68
CA MET A 40 -3.06 -33.59 -3.06
C MET A 40 -2.74 -32.48 -4.07
N PRO A 41 -1.84 -32.72 -5.03
CA PRO A 41 -1.52 -31.74 -6.07
C PRO A 41 -2.74 -31.50 -6.96
N GLN A 42 -3.08 -30.22 -7.17
CA GLN A 42 -4.20 -29.83 -8.02
C GLN A 42 -3.73 -29.47 -9.43
N ILE A 43 -4.60 -29.68 -10.42
CA ILE A 43 -4.39 -29.25 -11.81
C ILE A 43 -4.51 -27.72 -11.92
N SER A 44 -5.28 -27.10 -11.04
CA SER A 44 -5.38 -25.64 -10.92
C SER A 44 -4.19 -25.08 -10.11
N PRO A 45 -3.57 -23.96 -10.53
CA PRO A 45 -2.50 -23.30 -9.79
C PRO A 45 -3.01 -22.60 -8.50
N THR A 46 -4.33 -22.55 -8.29
CA THR A 46 -4.93 -21.88 -7.13
C THR A 46 -6.01 -22.76 -6.52
N ARG A 47 -5.87 -23.06 -5.22
CA ARG A 47 -6.90 -23.68 -4.39
C ARG A 47 -7.51 -22.61 -3.50
N VAL A 48 -8.83 -22.53 -3.48
CA VAL A 48 -9.60 -21.63 -2.63
C VAL A 48 -10.64 -22.49 -1.93
N THR A 49 -10.53 -22.63 -0.61
CA THR A 49 -11.35 -23.56 0.18
C THR A 49 -11.61 -22.97 1.57
N VAL A 50 -12.66 -23.45 2.24
CA VAL A 50 -12.94 -23.18 3.65
C VAL A 50 -12.40 -24.36 4.46
N THR A 51 -11.27 -24.19 5.15
CA THR A 51 -10.55 -25.29 5.80
C THR A 51 -11.24 -25.80 7.08
N GLU A 52 -11.81 -24.90 7.89
CA GLU A 52 -12.48 -25.28 9.14
C GLU A 52 -13.70 -24.38 9.39
N TRP A 53 -14.84 -25.01 9.67
CA TRP A 53 -16.06 -24.32 10.04
C TRP A 53 -16.82 -25.09 11.13
N PRO A 54 -17.33 -24.43 12.19
CA PRO A 54 -18.07 -25.12 13.24
C PRO A 54 -19.40 -25.67 12.70
N HIS A 55 -19.38 -26.94 12.32
CA HIS A 55 -20.55 -27.67 11.85
C HIS A 55 -21.71 -27.52 12.83
N LYS A 56 -22.89 -27.15 12.31
CA LYS A 56 -24.16 -26.96 13.03
C LYS A 56 -24.28 -25.65 13.82
N VAL A 57 -23.26 -24.80 13.86
CA VAL A 57 -23.33 -23.49 14.55
C VAL A 57 -23.58 -22.35 13.54
N ALA A 58 -23.03 -22.45 12.33
CA ALA A 58 -23.21 -21.46 11.28
C ALA A 58 -23.20 -22.11 9.88
N THR A 59 -23.69 -21.39 8.87
CA THR A 59 -23.61 -21.76 7.45
C THR A 59 -22.18 -21.74 6.96
N GLU A 60 -21.81 -22.62 6.02
CA GLU A 60 -20.44 -22.76 5.47
C GLU A 60 -19.84 -21.43 5.00
N HIS A 61 -20.67 -20.53 4.46
CA HIS A 61 -20.30 -19.16 4.18
C HIS A 61 -20.91 -18.21 5.22
N PRO A 62 -20.18 -17.18 5.67
CA PRO A 62 -20.73 -16.18 6.57
C PRO A 62 -21.82 -15.36 5.90
N PRO A 63 -22.79 -14.82 6.66
CA PRO A 63 -23.83 -13.97 6.11
C PRO A 63 -23.21 -12.74 5.45
N ARG A 64 -23.68 -12.40 4.23
CA ARG A 64 -23.21 -11.19 3.55
C ARG A 64 -23.66 -9.96 4.31
N TYR A 65 -22.71 -9.07 4.56
CA TYR A 65 -22.99 -7.78 5.16
C TYR A 65 -23.91 -6.94 4.25
N ASN A 66 -24.97 -6.36 4.81
CA ASN A 66 -25.92 -5.56 4.05
C ASN A 66 -25.48 -4.09 3.98
N LYS A 67 -25.11 -3.64 2.77
CA LYS A 67 -24.61 -2.27 2.52
C LYS A 67 -25.61 -1.17 2.95
N LYS A 68 -26.92 -1.49 3.03
CA LYS A 68 -27.98 -0.57 3.44
C LYS A 68 -27.97 -0.24 4.94
N LEU A 69 -27.16 -0.94 5.74
CA LEU A 69 -27.08 -0.74 7.20
C LEU A 69 -26.27 0.48 7.61
N VAL A 70 -25.61 1.17 6.68
CA VAL A 70 -24.82 2.37 7.00
C VAL A 70 -25.61 3.65 6.72
N PRO A 71 -25.63 4.60 7.66
CA PRO A 71 -26.19 5.93 7.44
C PRO A 71 -25.49 6.62 6.26
N LYS A 72 -26.23 7.40 5.45
CA LYS A 72 -25.64 8.25 4.42
C LYS A 72 -24.55 9.15 5.02
N TYR A 73 -23.50 9.42 4.24
CA TYR A 73 -22.49 10.39 4.66
C TYR A 73 -23.11 11.78 4.68
N ASP A 74 -23.36 12.29 5.89
CA ASP A 74 -23.54 13.72 6.10
C ASP A 74 -22.15 14.35 6.28
N PRO A 75 -21.68 15.19 5.34
CA PRO A 75 -20.44 15.92 5.49
C PRO A 75 -20.58 16.88 6.68
N ILE A 76 -19.80 16.61 7.72
CA ILE A 76 -19.72 17.47 8.90
C ILE A 76 -18.65 18.52 8.61
N GLU A 77 -19.01 19.79 8.75
CA GLU A 77 -18.08 20.91 8.56
C GLU A 77 -16.86 20.76 9.49
N GLY A 78 -15.66 20.98 8.95
CA GLY A 78 -14.40 20.83 9.69
C GLY A 78 -13.90 19.40 9.88
N ARG A 79 -14.64 18.37 9.44
CA ARG A 79 -14.16 16.98 9.51
C ARG A 79 -13.19 16.68 8.36
N ILE A 80 -12.03 16.13 8.71
CA ILE A 80 -11.06 15.63 7.73
C ILE A 80 -11.55 14.28 7.20
N PRO A 81 -11.79 14.14 5.88
CA PRO A 81 -12.14 12.86 5.29
C PRO A 81 -10.94 11.92 5.37
N ILE A 82 -11.16 10.71 5.89
CA ILE A 82 -10.16 9.64 5.92
C ILE A 82 -10.63 8.59 4.92
N ILE A 83 -9.77 8.27 3.95
CA ILE A 83 -10.01 7.23 2.95
C ILE A 83 -9.02 6.11 3.25
N SER A 84 -9.54 4.95 3.66
CA SER A 84 -8.71 3.76 3.84
C SER A 84 -8.41 3.14 2.48
N MET A 85 -7.12 2.92 2.21
CA MET A 85 -6.67 2.26 0.97
C MET A 85 -5.60 1.22 1.30
N GLY A 86 -5.66 0.07 0.63
CA GLY A 86 -4.69 -0.99 0.82
C GLY A 86 -4.64 -1.91 -0.39
N ARG A 87 -3.49 -2.56 -0.60
CA ARG A 87 -3.40 -3.71 -1.49
C ARG A 87 -3.94 -4.91 -0.74
N TYR A 88 -5.24 -5.14 -0.82
CA TYR A 88 -5.87 -6.25 -0.11
C TYR A 88 -5.60 -7.60 -0.78
N GLY A 89 -4.33 -8.04 -0.81
CA GLY A 89 -3.93 -9.33 -1.37
C GLY A 89 -4.54 -9.55 -2.76
N THR A 90 -4.03 -8.82 -3.76
CA THR A 90 -4.58 -8.73 -5.13
C THR A 90 -5.21 -10.04 -5.63
N ILE A 91 -6.55 -10.03 -5.75
CA ILE A 91 -7.35 -11.06 -6.42
C ILE A 91 -7.33 -10.87 -7.95
N LEU A 92 -6.94 -9.67 -8.43
CA LEU A 92 -6.98 -9.26 -9.83
C LEU A 92 -5.60 -9.37 -10.49
N GLU A 93 -5.47 -10.24 -11.50
CA GLU A 93 -4.19 -10.55 -12.15
C GLU A 93 -3.48 -9.34 -12.80
N LYS A 94 -4.24 -8.30 -13.18
CA LYS A 94 -3.74 -7.15 -13.94
C LYS A 94 -3.98 -5.80 -13.26
N ASP A 95 -5.10 -5.63 -12.58
CA ASP A 95 -5.50 -4.32 -12.07
C ASP A 95 -4.97 -4.06 -10.66
N ARG A 96 -4.43 -2.85 -10.45
CA ARG A 96 -3.92 -2.39 -9.15
C ARG A 96 -4.62 -1.10 -8.71
N PRO A 97 -5.94 -1.16 -8.43
CA PRO A 97 -6.74 0.04 -8.18
C PRO A 97 -6.22 0.86 -7.00
N SER A 98 -5.64 0.23 -5.98
CA SER A 98 -5.05 0.96 -4.85
C SER A 98 -3.84 1.80 -5.27
N ASP A 99 -3.00 1.29 -6.16
CA ASP A 99 -1.84 2.03 -6.68
C ASP A 99 -2.32 3.22 -7.52
N ASP A 100 -3.34 3.03 -8.36
CA ASP A 100 -3.94 4.11 -9.15
C ASP A 100 -4.57 5.19 -8.27
N ALA A 101 -5.22 4.78 -7.18
CA ALA A 101 -5.78 5.71 -6.20
C ALA A 101 -4.68 6.50 -5.48
N PHE A 102 -3.56 5.87 -5.09
CA PHE A 102 -2.40 6.59 -4.52
C PHE A 102 -1.83 7.59 -5.52
N LYS A 103 -1.66 7.20 -6.78
CA LYS A 103 -1.19 8.10 -7.85
C LYS A 103 -2.11 9.31 -8.03
N ALA A 104 -3.41 9.06 -8.11
CA ALA A 104 -4.41 10.13 -8.25
C ALA A 104 -4.41 11.07 -7.04
N MET A 105 -4.38 10.51 -5.83
CA MET A 105 -4.32 11.27 -4.58
C MET A 105 -3.09 12.19 -4.55
N LEU A 106 -1.89 11.63 -4.75
CA LEU A 106 -0.64 12.40 -4.75
C LEU A 106 -0.63 13.47 -5.85
N GLY A 107 -1.08 13.13 -7.06
CA GLY A 107 -1.10 14.05 -8.20
C GLY A 107 -2.11 15.19 -8.06
N SER A 108 -3.19 14.96 -7.30
CA SER A 108 -4.24 15.96 -7.05
C SER A 108 -3.86 17.01 -6.00
N ALA A 109 -2.77 16.80 -5.27
CA ALA A 109 -2.33 17.73 -4.23
C ALA A 109 -2.03 19.13 -4.82
N ASN A 110 -2.38 20.16 -4.05
CA ASN A 110 -2.19 21.57 -4.41
C ASN A 110 -1.39 22.36 -3.38
N THR A 111 -1.22 21.84 -2.15
CA THR A 111 -0.53 22.55 -1.07
C THR A 111 0.54 21.69 -0.43
N ILE A 112 0.16 20.56 0.16
CA ILE A 112 1.08 19.73 0.92
C ILE A 112 0.74 18.24 0.82
N ILE A 113 1.78 17.41 0.81
CA ILE A 113 1.73 15.95 0.95
C ILE A 113 2.56 15.60 2.17
N ARG A 114 1.93 14.95 3.16
CA ARG A 114 2.63 14.40 4.34
C ARG A 114 2.53 12.89 4.34
N MET A 115 3.68 12.23 4.40
CA MET A 115 3.79 10.77 4.38
C MET A 115 4.58 10.29 5.60
N ALA A 116 4.02 9.35 6.34
CA ALA A 116 4.72 8.59 7.38
C ALA A 116 4.80 7.14 6.91
N LEU A 117 6.00 6.72 6.51
CA LEU A 117 6.23 5.43 5.85
C LEU A 117 7.25 4.62 6.63
N GLN A 118 7.16 3.29 6.53
CA GLN A 118 8.22 2.40 6.98
C GLN A 118 9.51 2.72 6.22
N ASP A 119 9.45 2.59 4.89
CA ASP A 119 10.50 2.96 3.94
C ASP A 119 9.84 3.32 2.60
N LEU A 120 10.57 4.01 1.71
CA LEU A 120 10.16 4.29 0.33
C LEU A 120 11.04 3.56 -0.70
N GLY A 121 12.27 3.21 -0.32
CA GLY A 121 13.18 2.48 -1.19
C GLY A 121 12.95 0.97 -1.15
N PRO A 122 13.43 0.25 -2.18
CA PRO A 122 13.30 -1.19 -2.26
C PRO A 122 14.06 -1.89 -1.13
N VAL A 123 13.64 -3.10 -0.77
CA VAL A 123 14.40 -3.94 0.17
C VAL A 123 15.80 -4.21 -0.38
N CYS A 124 16.83 -4.06 0.46
CA CYS A 124 18.22 -4.27 0.09
C CYS A 124 18.72 -5.68 0.46
N LEU A 125 19.75 -6.15 -0.26
CA LEU A 125 20.59 -7.24 0.20
C LEU A 125 21.19 -6.87 1.57
N PRO A 126 21.11 -7.76 2.58
CA PRO A 126 21.56 -7.47 3.94
C PRO A 126 22.97 -6.87 3.97
N GLY A 127 23.13 -5.75 4.68
CA GLY A 127 24.42 -5.07 4.84
C GLY A 127 24.90 -4.26 3.62
N THR A 128 24.08 -4.11 2.58
CA THR A 128 24.43 -3.37 1.36
C THR A 128 23.38 -2.32 0.99
N LYS A 129 23.71 -1.44 0.04
CA LYS A 129 22.75 -0.54 -0.65
C LYS A 129 22.36 -1.06 -2.04
N VAL A 130 22.34 -2.37 -2.21
CA VAL A 130 21.92 -3.02 -3.45
C VAL A 130 20.53 -3.58 -3.25
N ALA A 131 19.57 -3.15 -4.06
CA ALA A 131 18.21 -3.68 -4.01
C ALA A 131 18.20 -5.19 -4.28
N LEU A 132 17.35 -5.94 -3.58
CA LEU A 132 17.12 -7.35 -3.87
C LEU A 132 16.66 -7.53 -5.33
N PRO A 133 17.06 -8.61 -6.03
CA PRO A 133 16.58 -8.89 -7.38
C PRO A 133 15.04 -8.84 -7.46
N GLY A 134 14.51 -8.07 -8.41
CA GLY A 134 13.07 -7.84 -8.57
C GLY A 134 12.48 -6.73 -7.70
N CYS A 135 13.19 -6.25 -6.67
CA CYS A 135 12.79 -5.07 -5.91
C CYS A 135 13.31 -3.80 -6.60
N THR A 136 12.42 -2.86 -6.86
CA THR A 136 12.77 -1.60 -7.53
C THR A 136 12.12 -0.41 -6.82
N TRP A 137 12.73 0.76 -6.98
CA TRP A 137 12.14 2.01 -6.53
C TRP A 137 10.74 2.20 -7.12
N PRO A 138 9.76 2.74 -6.36
CA PRO A 138 8.42 3.00 -6.85
C PRO A 138 8.40 4.22 -7.78
N LYS A 139 8.89 4.02 -9.02
CA LYS A 139 9.17 5.11 -9.98
C LYS A 139 7.96 6.00 -10.25
N GLU A 140 6.77 5.42 -10.33
CA GLU A 140 5.54 6.18 -10.60
C GLU A 140 5.20 7.14 -9.45
N TYR A 141 5.28 6.68 -8.19
CA TYR A 141 5.05 7.54 -7.03
C TYR A 141 6.09 8.66 -6.96
N LEU A 142 7.38 8.32 -7.11
CA LEU A 142 8.47 9.29 -7.13
C LEU A 142 8.30 10.33 -8.26
N SER A 143 7.80 9.91 -9.42
CA SER A 143 7.55 10.80 -10.57
C SER A 143 6.39 11.74 -10.33
N ILE A 144 5.36 11.30 -9.60
CA ILE A 144 4.23 12.16 -9.24
C ILE A 144 4.66 13.17 -8.17
N LEU A 145 5.40 12.72 -7.15
CA LEU A 145 5.96 13.61 -6.12
C LEU A 145 6.86 14.68 -6.74
N GLY A 146 7.78 14.27 -7.62
CA GLY A 146 8.64 15.19 -8.35
C GLY A 146 7.85 16.18 -9.21
N LYS A 147 6.83 15.70 -9.93
CA LYS A 147 5.97 16.53 -10.77
C LYS A 147 5.21 17.60 -9.96
N VAL A 148 4.54 17.21 -8.87
CA VAL A 148 3.76 18.18 -8.08
C VAL A 148 4.65 19.17 -7.33
N LEU A 149 5.82 18.74 -6.86
CA LEU A 149 6.82 19.63 -6.29
C LEU A 149 7.28 20.67 -7.33
N TRP A 150 7.64 20.20 -8.53
CA TRP A 150 8.19 21.06 -9.58
C TRP A 150 7.15 22.01 -10.17
N GLU A 151 6.03 21.50 -10.66
CA GLU A 151 5.03 22.29 -11.40
C GLU A 151 4.18 23.16 -10.50
N LYS A 152 3.85 22.68 -9.29
CA LYS A 152 2.88 23.32 -8.40
C LYS A 152 3.48 23.95 -7.15
N GLY A 153 4.74 23.66 -6.82
CA GLY A 153 5.34 24.08 -5.55
C GLY A 153 4.65 23.44 -4.35
N VAL A 154 4.20 22.19 -4.48
CA VAL A 154 3.63 21.43 -3.36
C VAL A 154 4.73 21.04 -2.38
N ASP A 155 4.51 21.31 -1.10
CA ASP A 155 5.35 20.81 -0.01
C ASP A 155 5.23 19.29 0.09
N VAL A 156 6.36 18.57 0.06
CA VAL A 156 6.43 17.12 0.23
C VAL A 156 7.24 16.81 1.48
N GLU A 157 6.56 16.28 2.50
CA GLU A 157 7.13 15.92 3.79
C GLU A 157 7.06 14.41 4.00
N ILE A 158 8.22 13.77 4.15
CA ILE A 158 8.36 12.32 4.25
C ILE A 158 9.09 11.97 5.54
N LEU A 159 8.40 11.27 6.42
CA LEU A 159 8.94 10.67 7.62
C LEU A 159 9.17 9.17 7.39
N LEU A 160 10.40 8.71 7.64
CA LEU A 160 10.83 7.33 7.44
C LEU A 160 11.30 6.69 8.76
N SER A 161 11.27 5.36 8.83
CA SER A 161 11.95 4.64 9.91
C SER A 161 13.47 4.84 9.82
N ASN A 162 14.17 4.81 10.95
CA ASN A 162 15.64 4.86 10.92
C ASN A 162 16.20 3.64 10.15
N PRO A 163 17.33 3.79 9.43
CA PRO A 163 17.98 2.67 8.77
C PRO A 163 18.28 1.53 9.77
N GLY A 164 17.92 0.30 9.41
CA GLY A 164 18.09 -0.85 10.30
C GLY A 164 17.18 -0.86 11.53
N SER A 165 16.09 -0.09 11.53
CA SER A 165 15.07 -0.18 12.59
C SER A 165 14.47 -1.59 12.63
N ILE A 166 14.52 -2.20 13.82
CA ILE A 166 14.00 -3.54 14.10
C ILE A 166 13.04 -3.41 15.28
N PRO A 167 11.78 -3.86 15.16
CA PRO A 167 10.85 -3.89 16.28
C PRO A 167 11.40 -4.72 17.45
N GLY A 168 11.13 -4.27 18.67
CA GLY A 168 11.66 -4.90 19.88
C GLY A 168 11.36 -6.40 19.96
N GLY A 169 12.38 -7.18 20.31
CA GLY A 169 12.28 -8.63 20.49
C GLY A 169 12.35 -9.45 19.19
N LEU A 170 12.53 -8.82 18.03
CA LEU A 170 12.71 -9.49 16.74
C LEU A 170 14.15 -9.36 16.23
N SER A 171 14.55 -10.30 15.39
CA SER A 171 15.80 -10.25 14.63
C SER A 171 15.64 -9.46 13.33
N PRO A 172 16.74 -8.95 12.72
CA PRO A 172 16.69 -8.29 11.42
C PRO A 172 16.08 -9.14 10.30
N THR A 173 16.16 -10.48 10.44
CA THR A 173 15.58 -11.45 9.51
C THR A 173 14.09 -11.66 9.71
N GLU A 174 13.56 -11.40 10.92
CA GLU A 174 12.13 -11.49 11.22
C GLU A 174 11.42 -10.17 10.90
N ALA A 175 12.07 -9.03 11.14
CA ALA A 175 11.50 -7.73 10.87
C ALA A 175 12.59 -6.68 10.59
N CYS A 176 12.52 -6.06 9.42
CA CYS A 176 13.37 -4.93 9.03
C CYS A 176 12.51 -3.79 8.51
N TYR A 177 12.43 -2.71 9.29
CA TYR A 177 11.60 -1.54 8.98
C TYR A 177 12.35 -0.42 8.27
N GLY A 178 13.69 -0.49 8.21
CA GLY A 178 14.51 0.43 7.41
C GLY A 178 15.40 -0.34 6.45
N ASN A 179 15.07 -0.31 5.16
CA ASN A 179 15.75 -1.02 4.07
C ASN A 179 17.19 -0.53 3.81
N GLY A 180 17.68 0.44 4.57
CA GLY A 180 19.06 0.94 4.50
C GLY A 180 19.25 2.20 3.65
N TRP A 181 18.17 2.80 3.15
CA TRP A 181 18.21 4.04 2.38
C TRP A 181 18.30 5.25 3.30
N SER A 182 19.19 6.19 2.96
CA SER A 182 19.26 7.48 3.64
C SER A 182 18.17 8.43 3.13
N CYS A 183 17.86 9.46 3.92
CA CYS A 183 17.00 10.56 3.46
C CYS A 183 17.54 11.21 2.16
N VAL A 184 18.87 11.29 2.02
CA VAL A 184 19.54 11.80 0.81
C VAL A 184 19.31 10.88 -0.39
N ASP A 185 19.36 9.55 -0.21
CA ASP A 185 19.10 8.60 -1.28
C ASP A 185 17.66 8.76 -1.82
N VAL A 186 16.69 8.91 -0.91
CA VAL A 186 15.28 9.13 -1.25
C VAL A 186 15.09 10.45 -1.98
N ALA A 187 15.65 11.55 -1.46
CA ALA A 187 15.60 12.86 -2.11
C ALA A 187 16.23 12.81 -3.51
N ALA A 188 17.39 12.16 -3.66
CA ALA A 188 18.08 12.00 -4.94
C ALA A 188 17.23 11.24 -5.95
N GLU A 189 16.51 10.19 -5.54
CA GLU A 189 15.60 9.47 -6.44
C GLU A 189 14.42 10.33 -6.90
N ILE A 190 13.88 11.22 -6.07
CA ILE A 190 12.85 12.19 -6.47
C ILE A 190 13.45 13.18 -7.49
N ILE A 191 14.61 13.77 -7.19
CA ILE A 191 15.32 14.71 -8.06
C ILE A 191 15.61 14.09 -9.44
N LYS A 192 16.04 12.82 -9.47
CA LYS A 192 16.24 12.08 -10.72
C LYS A 192 14.96 11.97 -11.55
N ARG A 193 13.79 11.86 -10.91
CA ARG A 193 12.50 11.87 -11.65
C ARG A 193 12.19 13.25 -12.20
N ILE A 194 12.42 14.30 -11.43
CA ILE A 194 12.24 15.69 -11.90
C ILE A 194 13.11 15.93 -13.13
N LYS A 195 14.42 15.68 -13.06
CA LYS A 195 15.34 15.84 -14.20
C LYS A 195 14.95 14.99 -15.42
N LYS A 196 14.34 13.83 -15.20
CA LYS A 196 13.86 12.98 -16.30
C LYS A 196 12.57 13.52 -16.95
N GLN A 197 11.67 14.10 -16.15
CA GLN A 197 10.41 14.66 -16.64
C GLN A 197 10.58 16.05 -17.25
N PHE A 198 11.54 16.82 -16.74
CA PHE A 198 11.84 18.20 -17.11
C PHE A 198 13.34 18.30 -17.43
N PRO A 199 13.78 17.82 -18.61
CA PRO A 199 15.20 17.81 -18.98
C PRO A 199 15.80 19.22 -19.13
N ASP A 200 14.96 20.22 -19.39
CA ASP A 200 15.33 21.63 -19.54
C ASP A 200 15.26 22.41 -18.21
N ALA A 201 15.07 21.73 -17.08
CA ALA A 201 15.06 22.36 -15.77
C ALA A 201 16.46 22.89 -15.41
N GLU A 202 16.57 24.21 -15.25
CA GLU A 202 17.80 24.87 -14.78
C GLU A 202 18.20 24.36 -13.39
N ASP A 203 19.48 24.07 -13.21
CA ASP A 203 20.01 23.42 -12.00
C ASP A 203 19.78 24.28 -10.74
N ASP A 204 19.83 25.60 -10.87
CA ASP A 204 19.61 26.54 -9.76
C ASP A 204 18.14 26.60 -9.31
N ASP A 205 17.20 26.60 -10.26
CA ASP A 205 15.76 26.58 -9.94
C ASP A 205 15.35 25.24 -9.32
N LEU A 206 15.93 24.14 -9.81
CA LEU A 206 15.76 22.81 -9.22
C LEU A 206 16.24 22.75 -7.78
N ARG A 207 17.45 23.26 -7.50
CA ARG A 207 17.98 23.31 -6.13
C ARG A 207 17.07 24.11 -5.22
N LYS A 208 16.65 25.30 -5.67
CA LYS A 208 15.77 26.18 -4.91
C LYS A 208 14.42 25.51 -4.59
N LYS A 209 13.75 24.95 -5.59
CA LYS A 209 12.46 24.28 -5.40
C LYS A 209 12.56 23.08 -4.45
N VAL A 210 13.64 22.30 -4.55
CA VAL A 210 13.87 21.16 -3.65
C VAL A 210 14.12 21.64 -2.21
N GLU A 211 14.95 22.68 -2.03
CA GLU A 211 15.23 23.24 -0.71
C GLU A 211 13.98 23.81 -0.03
N GLU A 212 13.13 24.49 -0.81
CA GLU A 212 11.91 25.11 -0.29
C GLU A 212 10.81 24.08 0.03
N ASN A 213 10.67 23.02 -0.78
CA ASN A 213 9.47 22.19 -0.79
C ASN A 213 9.70 20.70 -0.46
N LEU A 214 10.93 20.20 -0.32
CA LEU A 214 11.18 18.79 0.01
C LEU A 214 11.77 18.63 1.42
N ARG A 215 11.09 17.89 2.27
CA ARG A 215 11.56 17.53 3.62
C ARG A 215 11.53 16.01 3.76
N VAL A 216 12.69 15.39 3.94
CA VAL A 216 12.81 13.95 4.20
C VAL A 216 13.58 13.76 5.49
N CYS A 217 12.98 13.10 6.47
CA CYS A 217 13.59 12.88 7.78
C CYS A 217 13.30 11.48 8.33
N PHE A 218 14.09 11.08 9.32
CA PHE A 218 13.82 9.89 10.11
C PHE A 218 13.07 10.24 11.39
N ILE A 219 12.37 9.24 11.94
CA ILE A 219 11.79 9.33 13.29
C ILE A 219 12.92 9.58 14.30
N ARG A 220 12.81 10.68 15.04
CA ARG A 220 13.72 10.98 16.15
C ARG A 220 13.33 10.13 17.36
N GLU A 221 14.24 9.27 17.81
CA GLU A 221 14.16 8.68 19.14
C GLU A 221 14.88 9.63 20.11
N GLU A 222 14.14 10.23 21.04
CA GLU A 222 14.76 10.90 22.20
C GLU A 222 15.15 9.81 23.19
N ARG A 223 16.45 9.73 23.50
CA ARG A 223 17.00 8.88 24.56
C ARG A 223 17.19 9.67 25.83
#